data_AF-A0A524JZ22-F1
#
_entry.id   AF-A0A524JZ22-F1
#
_cell.length_a   1.000
_cell.length_b   1.000
_cell.length_c   1.000
_cell.angle_alpha   90.00
_cell.angle_beta   90.00
_cell.angle_gamma   90.00
#
_symmetry.space_group_name_H-M   'P 1'
#
loop_
_entity.id
_entity.type
_entity.pdbx_description
1 polymer ?
#
loop_
_entity_poly.entity_id
_entity_poly.type
_entity_poly.pdbx_seq_one_letter_code
_entity_poly.pdbx_strand_id
1 'polypeptide(L)'
;TLSYAIFGENLDGMKFIFILINMGNIFLFYRILQQRRCSLAPLLLFAWNPLLIMETAVNGHLDVLFLFFLLMALLFFYRQRWLFAGIALGLSVLSKLIPLIALPVFVAELATKKPRRKPLILFSVSFAATLVLAVLPYRKTIGNMLKPMMNYSSYWYFNSPHFHLLLAIFKDNVLVHRILFLVLIVILAAMVLWRTRFEKKIFLCFFAFIMFNPVIYPWYLIVLLGLLCIHENRIAFYWSGPILLSYIVAYRYRVTGVWHDSWPVMALEYGALAALILWQRLQAGRWRSRQT
;
A
#
# COMPACT_ATOMS: atom_id res chain seq x y z
N THR A 1 2.02 24.84 3.01
CA THR A 1 2.10 23.53 3.71
C THR A 1 2.93 23.69 4.97
N LEU A 2 2.88 22.76 5.94
CA LEU A 2 3.68 22.84 7.19
C LEU A 2 5.18 23.02 6.90
N SER A 3 5.71 22.27 5.91
CA SER A 3 7.10 22.42 5.46
C SER A 3 7.40 23.84 5.00
N TYR A 4 6.54 24.43 4.17
CA TYR A 4 6.73 25.80 3.69
C TYR A 4 6.70 26.83 4.82
N ALA A 5 5.82 26.64 5.80
CA ALA A 5 5.73 27.55 6.95
C ALA A 5 7.00 27.51 7.84
N ILE A 6 7.71 26.38 7.91
CA ILE A 6 8.90 26.21 8.74
C ILE A 6 10.19 26.51 7.96
N PHE A 7 10.28 26.03 6.72
CA PHE A 7 11.51 26.00 5.93
C PHE A 7 11.47 26.85 4.66
N GLY A 8 10.34 27.49 4.33
CA GLY A 8 10.14 28.19 3.07
C GLY A 8 10.12 27.23 1.86
N GLU A 9 10.58 27.72 0.71
CA GLU A 9 10.68 26.95 -0.54
C GLU A 9 11.91 26.02 -0.55
N ASN A 10 12.03 25.18 0.47
CA ASN A 10 13.18 24.30 0.64
C ASN A 10 12.78 22.82 0.53
N LEU A 11 13.29 22.15 -0.51
CA LEU A 11 13.06 20.73 -0.77
C LEU A 11 13.60 19.83 0.35
N ASP A 12 14.75 20.19 0.93
CA ASP A 12 15.38 19.39 1.98
C ASP A 12 14.59 19.48 3.29
N GLY A 13 13.96 20.63 3.56
CA GLY A 13 13.02 20.78 4.67
C GLY A 13 11.81 19.83 4.57
N MET A 14 11.28 19.65 3.34
CA MET A 14 10.19 18.69 3.10
C MET A 14 10.66 17.24 3.29
N LYS A 15 11.83 16.88 2.76
CA LYS A 15 12.42 15.55 2.92
C LYS A 15 12.71 15.24 4.40
N PHE A 16 13.20 16.22 5.16
CA PHE A 16 13.42 16.07 6.60
C PHE A 16 12.12 15.72 7.34
N ILE A 17 11.00 16.37 7.02
CA ILE A 17 9.69 16.04 7.59
C ILE A 17 9.30 14.58 7.26
N PHE A 18 9.52 14.12 6.02
CA PHE A 18 9.23 12.73 5.65
C PHE A 18 10.14 11.71 6.34
N ILE A 19 11.40 12.05 6.57
CA ILE A 19 12.30 11.24 7.40
C ILE A 19 11.76 11.12 8.83
N LEU A 20 11.33 12.22 9.45
CA LEU A 20 10.73 12.21 10.79
C LEU A 20 9.45 11.35 10.84
N ILE A 21 8.59 11.46 9.83
CA ILE A 21 7.40 10.61 9.69
C ILE A 21 7.81 9.13 9.58
N ASN A 22 8.87 8.81 8.83
CA ASN A 22 9.37 7.45 8.71
C ASN A 22 9.98 6.92 10.02
N MET A 23 10.64 7.76 10.83
CA MET A 23 11.02 7.39 12.19
C MET A 23 9.78 7.08 13.05
N GLY A 24 8.70 7.84 12.85
CA GLY A 24 7.38 7.54 13.42
C GLY A 24 6.82 6.18 12.97
N ASN A 25 6.98 5.81 11.70
CA ASN A 25 6.62 4.48 11.18
C ASN A 25 7.38 3.37 11.91
N ILE A 26 8.70 3.51 12.03
CA ILE A 26 9.56 2.54 12.74
C ILE A 26 9.09 2.38 14.20
N PHE A 27 8.80 3.49 14.88
CA PHE A 27 8.26 3.45 16.24
C PHE A 27 6.92 2.73 16.33
N LEU A 28 5.95 3.06 15.47
CA LEU A 28 4.63 2.41 15.46
C LEU A 28 4.75 0.93 15.14
N PHE A 29 5.59 0.57 14.18
CA PHE A 29 5.89 -0.81 13.81
C PHE A 29 6.42 -1.58 15.03
N TYR A 30 7.40 -1.03 15.74
CA TYR A 30 7.91 -1.59 17.00
C TYR A 30 6.79 -1.78 18.04
N ARG A 31 5.94 -0.77 18.26
CA ARG A 31 4.83 -0.87 19.22
C ARG A 31 3.82 -1.96 18.85
N ILE A 32 3.55 -2.16 17.55
CA ILE A 32 2.69 -3.25 17.08
C ILE A 32 3.34 -4.60 17.36
N LEU A 33 4.62 -4.78 17.04
CA LEU A 33 5.35 -6.03 17.32
C LEU A 33 5.37 -6.36 18.81
N GLN A 34 5.65 -5.37 19.68
CA GLN A 34 5.62 -5.55 21.13
C GLN A 34 4.24 -6.01 21.61
N GLN A 35 3.18 -5.35 21.14
CA GLN A 35 1.81 -5.70 21.52
C GLN A 35 1.42 -7.10 21.08
N ARG A 36 1.96 -7.57 19.95
CA ARG A 36 1.75 -8.92 19.42
C ARG A 36 2.73 -9.96 19.97
N ARG A 37 3.74 -9.54 20.76
CA ARG A 37 4.83 -10.39 21.27
C ARG A 37 5.56 -11.15 20.14
N CYS A 38 5.76 -10.49 19.01
CA CYS A 38 6.48 -11.04 17.86
C CYS A 38 7.97 -10.68 17.90
N SER A 39 8.77 -11.38 17.07
CA SER A 39 10.19 -11.06 16.91
C SER A 39 10.42 -9.65 16.36
N LEU A 40 11.57 -9.05 16.65
CA LEU A 40 11.96 -7.75 16.09
C LEU A 40 12.59 -7.85 14.69
N ALA A 41 12.81 -9.06 14.16
CA ALA A 41 13.44 -9.23 12.85
C ALA A 41 12.71 -8.48 11.71
N PRO A 42 11.35 -8.48 11.62
CA PRO A 42 10.65 -7.71 10.59
C PRO A 42 10.85 -6.20 10.70
N LEU A 43 11.08 -5.67 11.91
CA LEU A 43 11.37 -4.24 12.11
C LEU A 43 12.71 -3.87 11.49
N LEU A 44 13.73 -4.71 11.66
CA LEU A 44 15.05 -4.48 11.05
C LEU A 44 14.94 -4.53 9.53
N LEU A 45 14.22 -5.52 8.97
CA LEU A 45 13.98 -5.61 7.54
C LEU A 45 13.24 -4.40 6.97
N PHE A 46 12.30 -3.82 7.73
CA PHE A 46 11.59 -2.60 7.36
C PHE A 46 12.51 -1.37 7.44
N ALA A 47 13.16 -1.14 8.58
CA ALA A 47 13.95 0.05 8.83
C ALA A 47 15.20 0.16 7.94
N TRP A 48 15.82 -0.98 7.60
CA TRP A 48 17.01 -1.06 6.74
C TRP A 48 16.68 -1.33 5.27
N ASN A 49 15.41 -1.26 4.88
CA ASN A 49 15.03 -1.54 3.51
C ASN A 49 15.55 -0.45 2.55
N PRO A 50 16.37 -0.78 1.53
CA PRO A 50 16.93 0.22 0.63
C PRO A 50 15.87 1.01 -0.15
N LEU A 51 14.79 0.35 -0.58
CA LEU A 51 13.66 1.01 -1.23
C LEU A 51 13.03 2.03 -0.28
N LEU A 52 12.71 1.68 0.97
CA LEU A 52 12.14 2.63 1.93
C LEU A 52 13.03 3.86 2.12
N ILE A 53 14.34 3.66 2.27
CA ILE A 53 15.30 4.76 2.46
C ILE A 53 15.36 5.65 1.21
N MET A 54 15.49 5.06 0.02
CA MET A 54 15.53 5.81 -1.25
C MET A 54 14.26 6.62 -1.46
N GLU A 55 13.09 5.99 -1.30
CA GLU A 55 11.82 6.66 -1.55
C GLU A 55 11.55 7.78 -0.53
N THR A 56 11.98 7.61 0.72
CA THR A 56 11.72 8.60 1.77
C THR A 56 12.74 9.73 1.75
N ALA A 57 14.03 9.40 1.84
CA ALA A 57 15.09 10.38 2.08
C ALA A 57 15.60 11.01 0.78
N VAL A 58 15.69 10.24 -0.31
CA VAL A 58 16.24 10.73 -1.57
C VAL A 58 15.14 11.35 -2.42
N ASN A 59 14.07 10.60 -2.69
CA ASN A 59 12.99 11.02 -3.57
C ASN A 59 11.94 11.90 -2.87
N GLY A 60 11.78 11.75 -1.54
CA GLY A 60 10.78 12.51 -0.79
C GLY A 60 9.34 12.10 -1.13
N HIS A 61 9.07 10.80 -1.26
CA HIS A 61 7.73 10.30 -1.48
C HIS A 61 6.85 10.40 -0.23
N LEU A 62 5.63 10.91 -0.43
CA LEU A 62 4.63 11.08 0.61
C LEU A 62 4.08 9.74 1.17
N ASP A 63 4.40 8.60 0.53
CA ASP A 63 3.88 7.28 0.88
C ASP A 63 4.11 6.88 2.35
N VAL A 64 5.19 7.38 2.98
CA VAL A 64 5.44 7.18 4.41
C VAL A 64 4.38 7.83 5.32
N LEU A 65 3.71 8.88 4.87
CA LEU A 65 2.67 9.59 5.63
C LEU A 65 1.40 8.76 5.73
N PHE A 66 0.90 8.22 4.61
CA PHE A 66 -0.29 7.37 4.70
C PHE A 66 0.02 6.08 5.47
N LEU A 67 1.25 5.54 5.33
CA LEU A 67 1.67 4.36 6.09
C LEU A 67 1.64 4.65 7.60
N PHE A 68 2.09 5.83 8.02
CA PHE A 68 2.08 6.25 9.42
C PHE A 68 0.67 6.22 10.00
N PHE A 69 -0.28 6.82 9.30
CA PHE A 69 -1.68 6.79 9.70
C PHE A 69 -2.29 5.38 9.66
N LEU A 70 -1.89 4.53 8.69
CA LEU A 70 -2.33 3.13 8.62
C LEU A 70 -1.81 2.30 9.79
N LEU A 71 -0.53 2.44 10.16
CA LEU A 71 0.06 1.78 11.33
C LEU A 71 -0.57 2.28 12.64
N MET A 72 -0.89 3.57 12.75
CA MET A 72 -1.67 4.09 13.88
C MET A 72 -3.06 3.46 13.95
N ALA A 73 -3.75 3.33 12.80
CA ALA A 73 -5.05 2.69 12.74
C ALA A 73 -4.99 1.23 13.23
N LEU A 74 -3.99 0.47 12.78
CA LEU A 74 -3.72 -0.90 13.25
C LEU A 74 -3.41 -0.95 14.75
N LEU A 75 -2.53 -0.08 15.24
CA LEU A 75 -2.18 -0.02 16.66
C LEU A 75 -3.40 0.27 17.54
N PHE A 76 -4.21 1.27 17.18
CA PHE A 76 -5.44 1.59 17.91
C PHE A 76 -6.47 0.46 17.81
N PHE A 77 -6.57 -0.19 16.66
CA PHE A 77 -7.45 -1.33 16.46
C PHE A 77 -7.08 -2.51 17.38
N TYR A 78 -5.80 -2.86 17.46
CA TYR A 78 -5.33 -3.90 18.39
C TYR A 78 -5.56 -3.53 19.85
N ARG A 79 -5.50 -2.23 20.19
CA ARG A 79 -5.80 -1.71 21.53
C ARG A 79 -7.29 -1.51 21.79
N GLN A 80 -8.16 -1.91 20.86
CA GLN A 80 -9.61 -1.75 20.97
C GLN A 80 -10.07 -0.28 21.10
N ARG A 81 -9.25 0.66 20.63
CA ARG A 81 -9.54 2.10 20.60
C ARG A 81 -10.20 2.47 19.27
N TRP A 82 -11.42 1.97 19.06
CA TRP A 82 -12.12 1.96 17.76
C TRP A 82 -12.31 3.34 17.13
N LEU A 83 -12.63 4.35 17.94
CA LEU A 83 -12.77 5.74 17.49
C LEU A 83 -11.45 6.27 16.91
N PHE A 84 -10.34 6.10 17.62
CA PHE A 84 -9.03 6.56 17.12
C PHE A 84 -8.54 5.73 15.92
N ALA A 85 -8.91 4.45 15.84
CA ALA A 85 -8.62 3.62 14.67
C ALA A 85 -9.34 4.14 13.41
N GLY A 86 -10.61 4.56 13.53
CA GLY A 86 -11.38 5.14 12.43
C GLY A 86 -10.81 6.50 11.99
N ILE A 87 -10.46 7.38 12.94
CA ILE A 87 -9.78 8.65 12.64
C ILE A 87 -8.46 8.42 11.90
N ALA A 88 -7.61 7.54 12.43
CA ALA A 88 -6.31 7.26 11.83
C ALA A 88 -6.45 6.67 10.42
N LEU A 89 -7.39 5.74 10.18
CA LEU A 89 -7.63 5.23 8.82
C LEU A 89 -8.15 6.34 7.89
N GLY A 90 -9.02 7.22 8.38
CA GLY A 90 -9.50 8.38 7.61
C GLY A 90 -8.36 9.30 7.18
N LEU A 91 -7.45 9.64 8.10
CA LEU A 91 -6.25 10.43 7.79
C LEU A 91 -5.30 9.72 6.81
N SER A 92 -5.20 8.38 6.90
CA SER A 92 -4.45 7.57 5.94
C SER A 92 -5.02 7.72 4.52
N VAL A 93 -6.35 7.60 4.38
CA VAL A 93 -7.06 7.77 3.09
C VAL A 93 -6.96 9.20 2.55
N LEU A 94 -7.00 10.20 3.43
CA LEU A 94 -6.83 11.60 3.02
C LEU A 94 -5.39 11.90 2.56
N SER A 95 -4.41 11.16 3.06
CA SER A 95 -3.01 11.29 2.61
C SER A 95 -2.81 10.66 1.23
N LYS A 96 -3.45 9.52 0.95
CA LYS A 96 -3.47 8.84 -0.36
C LYS A 96 -4.69 7.93 -0.40
N LEU A 97 -5.37 7.74 -1.54
CA LEU A 97 -6.60 6.93 -1.57
C LEU A 97 -6.37 5.42 -1.36
N ILE A 98 -5.15 4.92 -1.57
CA ILE A 98 -4.80 3.48 -1.53
C ILE A 98 -5.24 2.78 -0.22
N PRO A 99 -5.06 3.34 0.98
CA PRO A 99 -5.47 2.71 2.24
C PRO A 99 -6.97 2.48 2.40
N LEU A 100 -7.80 3.05 1.52
CA LEU A 100 -9.25 2.78 1.50
C LEU A 100 -9.54 1.28 1.33
N ILE A 101 -8.64 0.54 0.69
CA ILE A 101 -8.70 -0.92 0.52
C ILE A 101 -8.74 -1.66 1.87
N ALA A 102 -8.18 -1.08 2.94
CA ALA A 102 -8.23 -1.67 4.27
C ALA A 102 -9.62 -1.54 4.93
N LEU A 103 -10.42 -0.53 4.58
CA LEU A 103 -11.72 -0.25 5.21
C LEU A 103 -12.66 -1.47 5.28
N PRO A 104 -12.97 -2.17 4.16
CA PRO A 104 -13.88 -3.32 4.22
C PRO A 104 -13.32 -4.47 5.09
N VAL A 105 -12.00 -4.59 5.22
CA VAL A 105 -11.37 -5.59 6.09
C VAL A 105 -11.59 -5.27 7.57
N PHE A 106 -11.39 -4.01 7.98
CA PHE A 106 -11.68 -3.56 9.34
C PHE A 106 -13.17 -3.70 9.68
N VAL A 107 -14.05 -3.30 8.76
CA VAL A 107 -15.50 -3.40 8.94
C VAL A 107 -15.93 -4.86 9.09
N ALA A 108 -15.45 -5.76 8.23
CA ALA A 108 -15.76 -7.19 8.31
C ALA A 108 -15.26 -7.83 9.61
N GLU A 109 -14.05 -7.47 10.06
CA GLU A 109 -13.48 -7.97 11.32
C GLU A 109 -14.30 -7.51 12.54
N LEU A 110 -14.81 -6.27 12.54
CA LEU A 110 -15.67 -5.77 13.62
C LEU A 110 -17.09 -6.34 13.55
N ALA A 111 -17.64 -6.53 12.36
CA ALA A 111 -18.99 -7.05 12.15
C ALA A 111 -19.11 -8.53 12.55
N THR A 112 -18.05 -9.32 12.41
CA THR A 112 -18.03 -10.75 12.77
C THR A 112 -17.92 -11.00 14.28
N LYS A 113 -17.42 -10.03 15.06
CA LYS A 113 -17.31 -10.10 16.53
C LYS A 113 -18.63 -9.75 17.21
N LYS A 114 -19.63 -10.64 17.10
CA LYS A 114 -20.89 -10.54 17.87
C LYS A 114 -20.59 -10.59 19.39
N PRO A 115 -21.29 -9.81 20.24
CA PRO A 115 -22.53 -9.05 19.98
C PRO A 115 -22.37 -7.51 19.93
N ARG A 116 -21.14 -6.96 19.94
CA ARG A 116 -20.96 -5.52 20.21
C ARG A 116 -21.00 -4.70 18.91
N ARG A 117 -22.16 -4.07 18.62
CA ARG A 117 -22.29 -3.08 17.53
C ARG A 117 -21.52 -1.78 17.79
N LYS A 118 -21.26 -1.44 19.06
CA LYS A 118 -20.58 -0.20 19.47
C LYS A 118 -19.18 -0.01 18.83
N PRO A 119 -18.26 -0.99 18.83
CA PRO A 119 -16.99 -0.92 18.09
C PRO A 119 -17.15 -0.52 16.62
N LEU A 120 -18.06 -1.20 15.90
CA LEU A 120 -18.32 -0.93 14.49
C LEU A 120 -18.85 0.50 14.28
N ILE A 121 -19.80 0.94 15.10
CA ILE A 121 -20.35 2.30 15.01
C ILE A 121 -19.26 3.34 15.28
N LEU A 122 -18.49 3.20 16.37
CA LEU A 122 -17.44 4.15 16.72
C LEU A 122 -16.37 4.25 15.62
N PHE A 123 -15.94 3.12 15.08
CA PHE A 123 -14.98 3.09 13.97
C PHE A 123 -15.55 3.74 12.71
N SER A 124 -16.74 3.33 12.26
CA SER A 124 -17.33 3.82 11.01
C SER A 124 -17.70 5.30 11.07
N VAL A 125 -18.28 5.76 12.18
CA VAL A 125 -18.65 7.19 12.37
C VAL A 125 -17.41 8.06 12.40
N SER A 126 -16.37 7.66 13.15
CA SER A 126 -15.14 8.46 13.23
C SER A 126 -14.36 8.50 11.93
N PHE A 127 -14.31 7.39 11.18
CA PHE A 127 -13.77 7.35 9.82
C PHE A 127 -14.54 8.31 8.89
N ALA A 128 -15.87 8.19 8.83
CA ALA A 128 -16.70 9.04 7.97
C ALA A 128 -16.59 10.52 8.36
N ALA A 129 -16.64 10.84 9.66
CA ALA A 129 -16.50 12.20 10.16
C ALA A 129 -15.13 12.80 9.78
N THR A 130 -14.05 12.02 9.85
CA THR A 130 -12.72 12.49 9.45
C THR A 130 -12.68 12.87 7.97
N LEU A 131 -13.25 12.06 7.09
CA LEU A 131 -13.33 12.37 5.66
C LEU A 131 -14.22 13.59 5.40
N VAL A 132 -15.41 13.62 5.99
CA VAL A 132 -16.38 14.72 5.77
C VAL A 132 -15.81 16.03 6.25
N LEU A 133 -15.25 16.10 7.46
CA LEU A 133 -14.69 17.34 8.01
C LEU A 133 -13.51 17.86 7.18
N ALA A 134 -12.67 16.97 6.64
CA ALA A 134 -11.54 17.37 5.80
C ALA A 134 -11.97 17.86 4.41
N VAL A 135 -13.02 17.27 3.82
CA VAL A 135 -13.51 17.60 2.48
C VAL A 135 -14.50 18.78 2.50
N LEU A 136 -15.19 19.02 3.62
CA LEU A 136 -16.24 20.04 3.74
C LEU A 136 -15.80 21.46 3.30
N PRO A 137 -14.59 21.96 3.66
CA PRO A 137 -14.11 23.27 3.17
C PRO A 137 -14.00 23.34 1.65
N TYR A 138 -13.78 22.20 0.99
CA TYR A 138 -13.57 22.08 -0.45
C TYR A 138 -14.82 21.63 -1.21
N ARG A 139 -16.00 21.59 -0.58
CA ARG A 139 -17.24 21.04 -1.17
C ARG A 139 -17.62 21.59 -2.55
N LYS A 140 -17.26 22.85 -2.86
CA LYS A 140 -17.53 23.49 -4.16
C LYS A 140 -16.48 23.15 -5.23
N THR A 141 -15.27 22.78 -4.82
CA THR A 141 -14.10 22.61 -5.70
C THR A 141 -13.64 21.14 -5.79
N ILE A 142 -14.17 20.26 -4.93
CA ILE A 142 -13.74 18.86 -4.84
C ILE A 142 -13.82 18.12 -6.18
N GLY A 143 -14.82 18.41 -7.00
CA GLY A 143 -14.94 17.83 -8.35
C GLY A 143 -13.72 18.16 -9.22
N ASN A 144 -13.21 19.39 -9.15
CA ASN A 144 -12.00 19.78 -9.89
C ASN A 144 -10.74 19.12 -9.32
N MET A 145 -10.67 18.91 -8.00
CA MET A 145 -9.54 18.22 -7.36
C MET A 145 -9.47 16.74 -7.73
N LEU A 146 -10.60 16.10 -8.02
CA LEU A 146 -10.67 14.69 -8.41
C LEU A 146 -10.36 14.44 -9.89
N LYS A 147 -10.53 15.43 -10.78
CA LYS A 147 -10.30 15.27 -12.23
C LYS A 147 -8.91 14.73 -12.59
N PRO A 148 -7.78 15.24 -12.03
CA PRO A 148 -6.46 14.69 -12.33
C PRO A 148 -6.34 13.22 -11.90
N MET A 149 -6.98 12.85 -10.80
CA MET A 149 -7.00 11.46 -10.30
C MET A 149 -7.79 10.55 -11.25
N MET A 150 -8.94 11.03 -11.75
CA MET A 150 -9.74 10.32 -12.74
C MET A 150 -8.96 10.11 -14.04
N ASN A 151 -8.27 11.16 -14.53
CA ASN A 151 -7.41 11.07 -15.70
C ASN A 151 -6.28 10.07 -15.50
N TYR A 152 -5.58 10.14 -14.37
CA TYR A 152 -4.55 9.18 -14.01
C TYR A 152 -5.10 7.73 -14.04
N SER A 153 -6.24 7.48 -13.38
CA SER A 153 -6.85 6.15 -13.32
C SER A 153 -7.42 5.63 -14.65
N SER A 154 -7.57 6.48 -15.66
CA SER A 154 -8.20 6.13 -16.93
C SER A 154 -7.20 5.90 -18.06
N TYR A 155 -5.99 6.43 -17.94
CA TYR A 155 -5.05 6.49 -19.07
C TYR A 155 -3.63 6.05 -18.72
N TRP A 156 -3.21 6.16 -17.46
CA TRP A 156 -1.83 5.88 -17.07
C TRP A 156 -1.64 4.39 -16.84
N TYR A 157 -0.59 3.84 -17.43
CA TYR A 157 -0.09 2.52 -17.12
C TYR A 157 1.44 2.60 -17.06
N PHE A 158 2.02 1.81 -16.17
CA PHE A 158 3.47 1.76 -15.98
C PHE A 158 3.85 0.49 -15.24
N ASN A 159 4.88 -0.18 -15.75
CA ASN A 159 5.49 -1.34 -15.14
C ASN A 159 4.45 -2.44 -14.80
N SER A 160 3.49 -2.66 -15.69
CA SER A 160 2.36 -3.56 -15.45
C SER A 160 2.26 -4.59 -16.57
N PRO A 161 2.91 -5.76 -16.44
CA PRO A 161 2.98 -6.74 -17.54
C PRO A 161 1.60 -7.27 -17.93
N HIS A 162 0.70 -7.44 -16.96
CA HIS A 162 -0.67 -7.87 -17.24
C HIS A 162 -1.47 -6.79 -17.99
N PHE A 163 -1.25 -5.50 -17.68
CA PHE A 163 -1.85 -4.41 -18.45
C PHE A 163 -1.36 -4.43 -19.90
N HIS A 164 -0.04 -4.54 -20.11
CA HIS A 164 0.55 -4.59 -21.46
C HIS A 164 0.02 -5.76 -22.29
N LEU A 165 -0.13 -6.94 -21.68
CA LEU A 165 -0.71 -8.12 -22.35
C LEU A 165 -2.17 -7.89 -22.77
N LEU A 166 -2.99 -7.36 -21.85
CA LEU A 166 -4.40 -7.07 -22.15
C LEU A 166 -4.52 -5.96 -23.20
N LEU A 167 -3.67 -4.94 -23.15
CA LEU A 167 -3.64 -3.87 -24.14
C LEU A 167 -3.29 -4.40 -25.54
N ALA A 168 -2.36 -5.35 -25.64
CA ALA A 168 -2.02 -5.98 -26.92
C ALA A 168 -3.19 -6.77 -27.53
N ILE A 169 -4.05 -7.36 -26.70
CA ILE A 169 -5.23 -8.14 -27.12
C ILE A 169 -6.39 -7.22 -27.49
N PHE A 170 -6.79 -6.34 -26.56
CA PHE A 170 -8.00 -5.53 -26.70
C PHE A 170 -7.79 -4.25 -27.50
N LYS A 171 -6.54 -3.75 -27.58
CA LYS A 171 -6.16 -2.51 -28.29
C LYS A 171 -6.95 -1.27 -27.83
N ASP A 172 -7.56 -1.32 -26.66
CA ASP A 172 -8.33 -0.25 -26.04
C ASP A 172 -7.87 -0.04 -24.60
N ASN A 173 -7.21 1.09 -24.36
CA ASN A 173 -6.65 1.46 -23.07
C ASN A 173 -7.74 1.60 -21.98
N VAL A 174 -8.85 2.25 -22.30
CA VAL A 174 -9.93 2.51 -21.34
C VAL A 174 -10.65 1.21 -20.98
N LEU A 175 -10.86 0.33 -21.95
CA LEU A 175 -11.45 -0.98 -21.71
C LEU A 175 -10.57 -1.83 -20.77
N VAL A 176 -9.26 -1.86 -20.99
CA VAL A 176 -8.33 -2.63 -20.13
C VAL A 176 -8.33 -2.10 -18.69
N HIS A 177 -8.32 -0.78 -18.49
CA HIS A 177 -8.46 -0.18 -17.17
C HIS A 177 -9.74 -0.63 -16.46
N ARG A 178 -10.89 -0.63 -17.17
CA ARG A 178 -12.17 -1.08 -16.62
C ARG A 178 -12.17 -2.56 -16.25
N ILE A 179 -11.58 -3.42 -17.10
CA ILE A 179 -11.43 -4.85 -16.84
C ILE A 179 -10.62 -5.07 -15.56
N LEU A 180 -9.44 -4.46 -15.45
CA LEU A 180 -8.58 -4.63 -14.27
C LEU A 180 -9.20 -4.07 -13.00
N PHE A 181 -9.91 -2.95 -13.09
CA PHE A 181 -10.67 -2.42 -11.96
C PHE A 181 -11.76 -3.40 -11.50
N LEU A 182 -12.55 -3.98 -12.41
CA LEU A 182 -13.55 -5.00 -12.10
C LEU A 182 -12.92 -6.24 -11.45
N VAL A 183 -11.84 -6.76 -12.04
CA VAL A 183 -11.10 -7.91 -11.50
C VAL A 183 -10.62 -7.61 -10.08
N LEU A 184 -10.04 -6.43 -9.86
CA LEU A 184 -9.58 -6.01 -8.54
C LEU A 184 -10.74 -5.96 -7.54
N ILE A 185 -11.88 -5.37 -7.88
CA ILE A 185 -13.06 -5.30 -6.99
C ILE A 185 -13.56 -6.70 -6.63
N VAL A 186 -13.64 -7.62 -7.61
CA VAL A 186 -14.04 -9.01 -7.37
C VAL A 186 -13.06 -9.71 -6.42
N ILE A 187 -11.75 -9.55 -6.64
CA ILE A 187 -10.72 -10.14 -5.77
C ILE A 187 -10.80 -9.57 -4.36
N LEU A 188 -10.95 -8.24 -4.22
CA LEU A 188 -11.07 -7.60 -2.91
C LEU A 188 -12.33 -8.07 -2.17
N ALA A 189 -13.47 -8.18 -2.85
CA ALA A 189 -14.70 -8.73 -2.28
C ALA A 189 -14.50 -10.18 -1.83
N ALA A 190 -13.90 -11.02 -2.68
CA ALA A 190 -13.58 -12.41 -2.34
C ALA A 190 -12.65 -12.50 -1.12
N MET A 191 -11.61 -11.68 -1.04
CA MET A 191 -10.67 -11.62 0.10
C MET A 191 -11.36 -11.19 1.39
N VAL A 192 -12.27 -10.22 1.32
CA VAL A 192 -13.04 -9.73 2.48
C VAL A 192 -13.95 -10.83 3.03
N LEU A 193 -14.63 -11.57 2.14
CA LEU A 193 -15.52 -12.69 2.50
C LEU A 193 -14.76 -13.95 2.92
N TRP A 194 -13.53 -14.14 2.44
CA TRP A 194 -12.73 -15.31 2.78
C TRP A 194 -12.37 -15.34 4.26
N ARG A 195 -12.63 -16.47 4.91
CA ARG A 195 -12.29 -16.68 6.32
C ARG A 195 -10.81 -16.97 6.47
N THR A 196 -10.04 -15.92 6.74
CA THR A 196 -8.63 -15.99 7.12
C THR A 196 -8.33 -14.95 8.21
N ARG A 197 -7.12 -14.98 8.77
CA ARG A 197 -6.71 -14.03 9.82
C ARG A 197 -6.73 -12.60 9.28
N PHE A 198 -7.20 -11.66 10.12
CA PHE A 198 -7.26 -10.23 9.82
C PHE A 198 -5.97 -9.69 9.18
N GLU A 199 -4.83 -10.04 9.75
CA GLU A 199 -3.51 -9.57 9.29
C GLU A 199 -3.19 -10.02 7.88
N LYS A 200 -3.41 -11.32 7.63
CA LYS A 200 -3.18 -11.91 6.31
C LYS A 200 -4.14 -11.32 5.29
N LYS A 201 -5.39 -11.07 5.68
CA LYS A 201 -6.41 -10.47 4.81
C LYS A 201 -6.03 -9.06 4.38
N ILE A 202 -5.64 -8.19 5.31
CA ILE A 202 -5.16 -6.84 4.97
C ILE A 202 -3.96 -6.92 4.01
N PHE A 203 -2.96 -7.73 4.34
CA PHE A 203 -1.79 -7.89 3.48
C PHE A 203 -2.17 -8.33 2.06
N LEU A 204 -3.04 -9.34 1.93
CA LEU A 204 -3.49 -9.85 0.64
C LEU A 204 -4.30 -8.81 -0.15
N CYS A 205 -5.10 -7.97 0.50
CA CYS A 205 -5.82 -6.90 -0.19
C CYS A 205 -4.87 -5.86 -0.79
N PHE A 206 -3.86 -5.40 -0.05
CA PHE A 206 -2.84 -4.49 -0.59
C PHE A 206 -1.97 -5.18 -1.66
N PHE A 207 -1.60 -6.43 -1.45
CA PHE A 207 -0.85 -7.20 -2.44
C PHE A 207 -1.63 -7.35 -3.75
N ALA A 208 -2.93 -7.68 -3.67
CA ALA A 208 -3.82 -7.75 -4.83
C ALA A 208 -3.95 -6.39 -5.52
N PHE A 209 -4.12 -5.30 -4.77
CA PHE A 209 -4.15 -3.96 -5.36
C PHE A 209 -2.91 -3.68 -6.20
N ILE A 210 -1.72 -3.96 -5.67
CA ILE A 210 -0.47 -3.71 -6.41
C ILE A 210 -0.38 -4.64 -7.63
N MET A 211 -0.72 -5.93 -7.47
CA MET A 211 -0.63 -6.91 -8.56
C MET A 211 -1.56 -6.67 -9.73
N PHE A 212 -2.71 -6.02 -9.51
CA PHE A 212 -3.73 -5.75 -10.55
C PHE A 212 -3.84 -4.26 -10.88
N ASN A 213 -2.90 -3.43 -10.43
CA ASN A 213 -2.86 -2.02 -10.80
C ASN A 213 -2.28 -1.85 -12.22
N PRO A 214 -2.91 -1.03 -13.08
CA PRO A 214 -2.29 -0.57 -14.33
C PRO A 214 -0.94 0.13 -14.14
N VAL A 215 -0.72 0.74 -12.96
CA VAL A 215 0.50 1.46 -12.61
C VAL A 215 1.13 0.88 -11.36
N ILE A 216 2.36 0.38 -11.47
CA ILE A 216 3.10 -0.24 -10.37
C ILE A 216 4.42 0.49 -10.17
N TYR A 217 4.40 1.48 -9.28
CA TYR A 217 5.62 2.16 -8.86
C TYR A 217 6.30 1.47 -7.68
N PRO A 218 7.64 1.56 -7.57
CA PRO A 218 8.40 0.98 -6.46
C PRO A 218 7.86 1.39 -5.08
N TRP A 219 7.53 2.68 -4.89
CA TRP A 219 7.02 3.19 -3.62
C TRP A 219 5.70 2.55 -3.16
N TYR A 220 4.92 1.89 -4.04
CA TYR A 220 3.73 1.15 -3.61
C TYR A 220 4.07 -0.05 -2.70
N LEU A 221 5.28 -0.60 -2.78
CA LEU A 221 5.70 -1.70 -1.91
C LEU A 221 5.95 -1.26 -0.46
N ILE A 222 6.08 0.04 -0.18
CA ILE A 222 6.27 0.59 1.19
C ILE A 222 5.15 0.11 2.12
N VAL A 223 3.92 0.04 1.63
CA VAL A 223 2.81 -0.47 2.46
C VAL A 223 2.98 -1.95 2.80
N LEU A 224 3.42 -2.77 1.85
CA LEU A 224 3.65 -4.20 2.09
C LEU A 224 4.81 -4.42 3.07
N LEU A 225 5.86 -3.61 2.97
CA LEU A 225 6.96 -3.59 3.93
C LEU A 225 6.46 -3.21 5.33
N GLY A 226 5.62 -2.18 5.44
CA GLY A 226 5.03 -1.78 6.73
C GLY A 226 4.12 -2.85 7.34
N LEU A 227 3.41 -3.61 6.51
CA LEU A 227 2.54 -4.70 6.96
C LEU A 227 3.30 -5.96 7.43
N LEU A 228 4.62 -6.01 7.28
CA LEU A 228 5.46 -7.06 7.90
C LEU A 228 5.29 -7.09 9.43
N CYS A 229 4.84 -6.01 10.07
CA CYS A 229 4.56 -5.97 11.51
C CYS A 229 3.38 -6.86 11.93
N ILE A 230 2.45 -7.12 11.01
CA ILE A 230 1.24 -7.90 11.26
C ILE A 230 1.27 -9.27 10.56
N HIS A 231 1.87 -9.34 9.38
CA HIS A 231 1.99 -10.56 8.60
C HIS A 231 3.41 -10.72 8.07
N GLU A 232 4.18 -11.62 8.69
CA GLU A 232 5.53 -11.95 8.24
C GLU A 232 5.48 -12.67 6.89
N ASN A 233 5.61 -11.89 5.81
CA ASN A 233 5.71 -12.42 4.47
C ASN A 233 6.93 -11.82 3.77
N ARG A 234 7.96 -12.66 3.61
CA ARG A 234 9.25 -12.25 3.04
C ARG A 234 9.12 -11.75 1.59
N ILE A 235 8.02 -12.03 0.89
CA ILE A 235 7.77 -11.57 -0.48
C ILE A 235 7.93 -10.05 -0.59
N ALA A 236 7.39 -9.28 0.35
CA ALA A 236 7.47 -7.81 0.29
C ALA A 236 8.92 -7.32 0.36
N PHE A 237 9.73 -7.93 1.23
CA PHE A 237 11.15 -7.59 1.37
C PHE A 237 11.94 -7.97 0.11
N TYR A 238 11.81 -9.20 -0.38
CA TYR A 238 12.56 -9.64 -1.55
C TYR A 238 12.16 -8.89 -2.81
N TRP A 239 10.88 -8.60 -3.00
CA TRP A 239 10.42 -7.89 -4.20
C TRP A 239 10.82 -6.40 -4.20
N SER A 240 11.09 -5.81 -3.03
CA SER A 240 11.58 -4.43 -2.91
C SER A 240 12.93 -4.16 -3.56
N GLY A 241 13.73 -5.20 -3.82
CA GLY A 241 14.99 -5.07 -4.56
C GLY A 241 14.75 -4.99 -6.07
N PRO A 242 14.26 -6.06 -6.72
CA PRO A 242 14.06 -6.10 -8.17
C PRO A 242 13.19 -4.96 -8.70
N ILE A 243 12.12 -4.57 -7.99
CA ILE A 243 11.20 -3.51 -8.45
C ILE A 243 11.90 -2.17 -8.70
N LEU A 244 13.07 -1.92 -8.08
CA LEU A 244 13.86 -0.70 -8.31
C LEU A 244 14.38 -0.60 -9.75
N LEU A 245 14.46 -1.72 -10.48
CA LEU A 245 14.86 -1.73 -11.89
C LEU A 245 13.89 -0.93 -12.78
N SER A 246 12.65 -0.71 -12.32
CA SER A 246 11.66 0.08 -13.06
C SER A 246 12.12 1.53 -13.27
N TYR A 247 13.00 2.05 -12.40
CA TYR A 247 13.59 3.39 -12.55
C TYR A 247 14.51 3.54 -13.76
N ILE A 248 14.93 2.43 -14.39
CA ILE A 248 15.66 2.47 -15.67
C ILE A 248 14.86 3.25 -16.73
N VAL A 249 13.52 3.20 -16.69
CA VAL A 249 12.67 3.96 -17.61
C VAL A 249 12.88 5.46 -17.45
N ALA A 250 12.98 5.96 -16.21
CA ALA A 250 13.25 7.37 -15.95
C ALA A 250 14.62 7.81 -16.45
N TYR A 251 15.64 6.97 -16.30
CA TYR A 251 16.98 7.23 -16.86
C TYR A 251 16.95 7.27 -18.38
N ARG A 252 16.33 6.27 -19.02
CA ARG A 252 16.18 6.22 -20.49
C ARG A 252 15.44 7.43 -21.02
N TYR A 253 14.35 7.82 -20.39
CA TYR A 253 13.58 8.99 -20.77
C TYR A 253 14.43 10.28 -20.78
N ARG A 254 15.34 10.47 -19.81
CA ARG A 254 16.25 11.62 -19.80
C ARG A 254 17.21 11.66 -20.99
N VAL A 255 17.59 10.49 -21.53
CA VAL A 255 18.54 10.38 -22.64
C VAL A 255 17.82 10.42 -23.98
N THR A 256 16.66 9.77 -24.10
CA THR A 256 15.97 9.54 -25.39
C THR A 256 14.74 10.41 -25.59
N GLY A 257 14.21 11.03 -24.52
CA GLY A 257 12.93 11.74 -24.54
C GLY A 257 11.69 10.84 -24.67
N VAL A 258 11.87 9.51 -24.70
CA VAL A 258 10.78 8.55 -24.94
C VAL A 258 10.51 7.75 -23.67
N TRP A 259 9.27 7.82 -23.18
CA TRP A 259 8.82 7.01 -22.05
C TRP A 259 8.30 5.68 -22.57
N HIS A 260 9.04 4.60 -22.30
CA HIS A 260 8.68 3.27 -22.76
C HIS A 260 9.11 2.19 -21.77
N ASP A 261 8.16 1.37 -21.35
CA ASP A 261 8.41 0.24 -20.44
C ASP A 261 9.27 -0.84 -21.12
N SER A 262 10.08 -1.55 -20.33
CA SER A 262 11.01 -2.55 -20.84
C SER A 262 10.57 -3.95 -20.45
N TRP A 263 10.16 -4.77 -21.43
CA TRP A 263 9.78 -6.17 -21.20
C TRP A 263 10.84 -7.00 -20.48
N PRO A 264 12.15 -6.91 -20.82
CA PRO A 264 13.18 -7.60 -20.05
C PRO A 264 13.26 -7.17 -18.59
N VAL A 265 13.04 -5.89 -18.29
CA VAL A 265 13.05 -5.36 -16.92
C VAL A 265 11.87 -5.93 -16.14
N MET A 266 10.66 -5.84 -16.69
CA MET A 266 9.48 -6.46 -16.09
C MET A 266 9.67 -7.98 -15.91
N ALA A 267 10.22 -8.68 -16.90
CA ALA A 267 10.47 -10.12 -16.78
C ALA A 267 11.40 -10.46 -15.61
N LEU A 268 12.44 -9.65 -15.35
CA LEU A 268 13.31 -9.82 -14.19
C LEU A 268 12.60 -9.52 -12.88
N GLU A 269 11.87 -8.41 -12.80
CA GLU A 269 11.13 -7.98 -11.61
C GLU A 269 10.08 -9.00 -11.16
N TYR A 270 9.20 -9.38 -12.09
CA TYR A 270 8.08 -10.28 -11.84
C TYR A 270 8.50 -11.74 -11.89
N GLY A 271 9.54 -12.09 -12.65
CA GLY A 271 10.16 -13.42 -12.64
C GLY A 271 10.82 -13.74 -11.31
N ALA A 272 11.56 -12.79 -10.72
CA ALA A 272 12.12 -12.93 -9.37
C ALA A 272 11.01 -13.11 -8.31
N LEU A 273 9.93 -12.33 -8.41
CA LEU A 273 8.76 -12.48 -7.54
C LEU A 273 8.11 -13.86 -7.69
N ALA A 274 7.88 -14.32 -8.92
CA ALA A 274 7.26 -15.61 -9.22
C ALA A 274 8.12 -16.78 -8.72
N ALA A 275 9.44 -16.74 -8.97
CA ALA A 275 10.40 -17.73 -8.50
C ALA A 275 10.39 -17.84 -6.97
N LEU A 276 10.34 -16.71 -6.27
CA LEU A 276 10.26 -16.68 -4.82
C LEU A 276 8.96 -17.27 -4.28
N ILE A 277 7.81 -16.95 -4.89
CA ILE A 277 6.51 -17.51 -4.51
C ILE A 277 6.52 -19.03 -4.69
N LEU A 278 7.04 -19.50 -5.82
CA LEU A 278 7.15 -20.93 -6.12
C LEU A 278 8.08 -21.62 -5.13
N TRP A 279 9.25 -21.05 -4.86
CA TRP A 279 10.21 -21.58 -3.90
C TRP A 279 9.62 -21.73 -2.50
N GLN A 280 8.91 -20.72 -2.00
CA GLN A 280 8.25 -20.79 -0.69
C GLN A 280 7.19 -21.90 -0.64
N ARG A 281 6.42 -22.10 -1.71
CA ARG A 281 5.43 -23.18 -1.79
C ARG A 281 6.10 -24.56 -1.80
N LEU A 282 7.18 -24.72 -2.55
CA LEU A 282 7.93 -25.98 -2.60
C LEU A 282 8.55 -26.34 -1.25
N GLN A 283 9.11 -25.35 -0.54
CA GLN A 283 9.61 -25.57 0.82
C GLN A 283 8.48 -25.98 1.77
N ALA A 284 7.35 -25.25 1.77
CA ALA A 284 6.22 -25.58 2.63
C ALA A 284 5.67 -26.99 2.39
N GLY A 285 5.68 -27.48 1.14
CA GLY A 285 5.32 -28.85 0.79
C GLY A 285 6.29 -29.90 1.35
N ARG A 286 7.61 -29.67 1.22
CA ARG A 286 8.66 -30.57 1.73
C ARG A 286 8.65 -30.69 3.26
N TRP A 287 8.30 -29.62 3.97
CA TRP A 287 8.16 -29.66 5.43
C TRP A 287 6.95 -30.50 5.88
N ARG A 288 5.83 -30.43 5.15
CA ARG A 288 4.63 -31.23 5.45
C ARG A 288 4.85 -32.72 5.17
N SER A 289 5.52 -33.07 4.08
CA SER A 289 5.82 -34.46 3.72
C SER A 289 6.86 -35.15 4.63
N ARG A 290 7.58 -34.39 5.46
CA ARG A 290 8.53 -34.93 6.46
C ARG A 290 7.90 -35.14 7.84
N GLN A 291 6.68 -34.65 8.04
CA GLN A 291 5.92 -34.79 9.30
C GLN A 291 4.81 -35.83 9.22
N THR A 292 4.57 -36.38 8.02
CA THR A 292 3.69 -37.52 7.71
C THR A 292 4.53 -38.76 7.49
#